data_AF-A0A936AZ70-F1
#
_entry.id   AF-A0A936AZ70-F1
#
_cell.length_a   1.000
_cell.length_b   1.000
_cell.length_c   1.000
_cell.angle_alpha   90.00
_cell.angle_beta   90.00
_cell.angle_gamma   90.00
#
_symmetry.space_group_name_H-M   'P 1'
#
loop_
_entity.id
_entity.type
_entity.pdbx_description
1 polymer ?
#
loop_
_entity_poly.entity_id
_entity_poly.type
_entity_poly.pdbx_seq_one_letter_code
_entity_poly.pdbx_strand_id
1 'polypeptide(L)'
;MKTELEALVEEMITRGILFEEAVKEFEKQFILNVINKNGKNLSKAATTLGIHRNTLSKRLAEYNNGSHPPVRKNSKKKHQVAHRRKARK
;
A
#
# COMPACT_ATOMS: atom_id res chain seq x y z
N MET A 1 5.43 7.08 -24.96
CA MET A 1 5.44 7.44 -23.52
C MET A 1 4.79 8.79 -23.24
N LYS A 2 5.37 9.94 -23.64
CA LYS A 2 4.79 11.25 -23.31
C LYS A 2 3.40 11.46 -23.95
N THR A 3 3.30 11.13 -25.23
CA THR A 3 2.07 11.23 -26.03
C THR A 3 0.95 10.27 -25.59
N GLU A 4 1.28 9.03 -25.23
CA GLU A 4 0.29 8.04 -24.78
C GLU A 4 -0.29 8.39 -23.40
N LEU A 5 0.56 8.91 -22.50
CA LEU A 5 0.11 9.36 -21.19
C LEU A 5 -0.76 10.62 -21.29
N GLU A 6 -0.35 11.58 -22.14
CA GLU A 6 -1.12 12.80 -22.41
C GLU A 6 -2.52 12.47 -22.96
N ALA A 7 -2.62 11.54 -23.93
CA ALA A 7 -3.90 11.09 -24.47
C ALA A 7 -4.79 10.40 -23.42
N LEU A 8 -4.20 9.57 -22.55
CA LEU A 8 -4.95 8.95 -21.45
C LEU A 8 -5.47 9.99 -20.46
N VAL A 9 -4.66 11.00 -20.13
CA VAL A 9 -5.07 12.08 -19.21
C VAL A 9 -6.22 12.89 -19.81
N GLU A 10 -6.16 13.25 -21.09
CA GLU A 10 -7.26 13.93 -21.79
C GLU A 10 -8.55 13.11 -21.77
N GLU A 11 -8.46 11.81 -21.98
CA GLU A 11 -9.61 10.90 -21.91
C GLU A 11 -10.21 10.84 -20.50
N MET A 12 -9.37 10.77 -19.46
CA MET A 12 -9.82 10.76 -18.06
C MET A 12 -10.55 12.05 -17.69
N ILE A 13 -10.04 13.20 -18.16
CA ILE A 13 -10.68 14.51 -17.98
C ILE A 13 -12.01 14.57 -18.73
N THR A 14 -12.04 14.11 -19.98
CA THR A 14 -13.25 14.09 -20.81
C THR A 14 -14.36 13.24 -20.20
N ARG A 15 -13.99 12.12 -19.57
CA ARG A 15 -14.91 11.22 -18.85
C ARG A 15 -15.33 11.75 -17.48
N GLY A 16 -14.79 12.89 -17.03
CA GLY A 16 -15.11 13.50 -15.75
C GLY A 16 -14.55 12.76 -14.54
N ILE A 17 -13.46 12.01 -14.70
CA ILE A 17 -12.82 11.29 -13.58
C ILE A 17 -12.20 12.33 -12.63
N LEU A 18 -12.48 12.21 -11.34
CA LEU A 18 -11.91 13.10 -10.34
C LEU A 18 -10.40 12.85 -10.20
N PHE A 19 -9.64 13.90 -9.92
CA PHE A 19 -8.20 13.80 -9.72
C PHE A 19 -7.83 12.75 -8.65
N GLU A 20 -8.56 12.70 -7.54
CA GLU A 20 -8.32 11.72 -6.48
C GLU A 20 -8.54 10.26 -6.94
N GLU A 21 -9.57 10.03 -7.77
CA GLU A 21 -9.85 8.72 -8.34
C GLU A 21 -8.76 8.32 -9.34
N ALA A 22 -8.33 9.27 -10.19
CA ALA A 22 -7.26 9.08 -11.15
C ALA A 22 -5.94 8.68 -10.47
N VAL A 23 -5.55 9.42 -9.43
CA VAL A 23 -4.34 9.13 -8.64
C VAL A 23 -4.45 7.76 -7.98
N LYS A 24 -5.60 7.44 -7.38
CA LYS A 24 -5.82 6.18 -6.68
C LYS A 24 -5.75 4.97 -7.62
N GLU A 25 -6.37 5.06 -8.79
CA GLU A 25 -6.35 3.96 -9.75
C GLU A 25 -4.97 3.80 -10.38
N PHE A 26 -4.29 4.91 -10.71
CA PHE A 26 -2.88 4.86 -11.15
C PHE A 26 -1.99 4.19 -10.11
N GLU A 27 -2.07 4.64 -8.85
CA GLU A 27 -1.24 4.12 -7.77
C GLU A 27 -1.47 2.62 -7.55
N LYS A 28 -2.73 2.19 -7.55
CA LYS A 28 -3.12 0.78 -7.45
C LYS A 28 -2.54 -0.05 -8.60
N GLN A 29 -2.74 0.37 -9.85
CA GLN A 29 -2.25 -0.35 -11.02
C GLN A 29 -0.71 -0.43 -11.04
N PHE A 30 -0.05 0.68 -10.69
CA PHE A 30 1.41 0.74 -10.62
C PHE A 30 1.97 -0.23 -9.57
N ILE A 31 1.41 -0.20 -8.36
CA ILE A 31 1.83 -1.08 -7.25
C ILE A 31 1.60 -2.55 -7.61
N LEU A 32 0.43 -2.91 -8.13
CA LEU A 32 0.12 -4.30 -8.51
C LEU A 32 1.09 -4.82 -9.57
N ASN A 33 1.41 -4.01 -10.57
CA ASN A 33 2.36 -4.39 -11.62
C ASN A 33 3.78 -4.61 -11.07
N VAL A 34 4.25 -3.77 -10.14
CA VAL A 34 5.56 -3.97 -9.50
C VAL A 34 5.58 -5.22 -8.62
N ILE A 35 4.51 -5.48 -7.87
CA ILE A 35 4.39 -6.71 -7.07
C ILE A 35 4.42 -7.96 -7.97
N ASN A 36 3.68 -7.93 -9.09
CA ASN A 36 3.63 -9.04 -10.05
C ASN A 36 5.00 -9.30 -10.70
N LYS A 37 5.70 -8.24 -11.12
CA LYS A 37 7.07 -8.34 -11.65
C LYS A 37 8.06 -8.95 -10.64
N ASN A 38 7.85 -8.69 -9.35
CA ASN A 38 8.72 -9.19 -8.28
C ASN A 38 8.23 -10.53 -7.70
N GLY A 39 7.36 -11.26 -8.40
CA GLY A 39 6.91 -12.60 -8.00
C GLY A 39 6.09 -12.62 -6.72
N LYS A 40 5.24 -11.60 -6.51
CA LYS A 40 4.44 -11.40 -5.27
C LYS A 40 5.28 -11.21 -4.01
N ASN A 41 6.58 -10.90 -4.15
CA ASN A 41 7.45 -10.60 -3.01
C ASN A 41 7.35 -9.12 -2.62
N LEU A 42 6.58 -8.84 -1.56
CA LEU A 42 6.34 -7.49 -1.06
C LEU A 42 7.60 -6.76 -0.60
N SER A 43 8.58 -7.45 -0.01
CA SER A 43 9.81 -6.80 0.46
C SER A 43 10.67 -6.33 -0.71
N LYS A 44 10.78 -7.16 -1.75
CA LYS A 44 11.47 -6.78 -3.00
C LYS A 44 10.71 -5.65 -3.71
N ALA A 45 9.40 -5.77 -3.84
CA ALA A 45 8.56 -4.74 -4.47
C ALA A 45 8.64 -3.40 -3.74
N ALA A 46 8.64 -3.40 -2.40
CA ALA A 46 8.82 -2.21 -1.58
C ALA A 46 10.17 -1.53 -1.83
N THR A 47 11.23 -2.33 -1.96
CA THR A 47 12.57 -1.83 -2.32
C THR A 47 12.58 -1.22 -3.72
N THR A 48 11.95 -1.87 -4.71
CA THR A 48 11.81 -1.35 -6.08
C THR A 48 11.00 -0.06 -6.15
N LEU A 49 9.94 0.05 -5.34
CA LEU A 49 9.10 1.25 -5.24
C LEU A 49 9.74 2.37 -4.41
N GLY A 50 10.83 2.11 -3.69
CA GLY A 50 11.44 3.07 -2.78
C GLY A 50 10.58 3.42 -1.57
N ILE A 51 9.62 2.57 -1.19
CA ILE A 51 8.73 2.79 -0.04
C ILE A 51 8.93 1.70 1.01
N HIS A 52 8.66 2.03 2.27
CA HIS A 52 8.73 1.05 3.34
C HIS A 52 7.67 -0.06 3.12
N ARG A 53 8.04 -1.34 3.34
CA ARG A 53 7.14 -2.50 3.19
C ARG A 53 5.81 -2.33 3.93
N ASN A 54 5.82 -1.77 5.13
CA ASN A 54 4.60 -1.51 5.90
C ASN A 54 3.65 -0.53 5.20
N THR A 55 4.18 0.48 4.51
CA THR A 55 3.39 1.41 3.70
C THR A 55 2.79 0.68 2.50
N LEU A 56 3.60 -0.11 1.80
CA LEU A 56 3.12 -0.94 0.68
C LEU A 56 2.02 -1.91 1.12
N SER A 57 2.19 -2.57 2.27
CA SER A 57 1.21 -3.51 2.81
C SER A 57 -0.11 -2.84 3.18
N LYS A 58 -0.08 -1.60 3.68
CA LYS A 58 -1.29 -0.83 3.98
C LYS A 58 -2.04 -0.44 2.70
N ARG A 59 -1.33 0.12 1.72
CA ARG A 59 -1.90 0.47 0.40
C ARG A 59 -2.53 -0.74 -0.28
N LEU A 60 -1.86 -1.89 -0.26
CA LEU A 60 -2.41 -3.12 -0.83
C LEU A 60 -3.68 -3.60 -0.11
N ALA A 61 -3.74 -3.49 1.23
CA ALA A 61 -4.94 -3.81 1.98
C ALA A 61 -6.10 -2.86 1.62
N GLU A 62 -5.82 -1.56 1.47
CA GLU A 62 -6.81 -0.56 1.07
C GLU A 62 -7.39 -0.82 -0.33
N TYR A 63 -6.57 -1.32 -1.28
CA TYR A 63 -7.04 -1.66 -2.62
C TYR A 63 -7.83 -2.97 -2.68
N ASN A 64 -7.47 -3.97 -1.88
CA ASN A 64 -8.16 -5.27 -1.85
C ASN A 64 -9.51 -5.19 -1.13
N ASN A 65 -9.65 -4.32 -0.13
CA ASN A 65 -10.84 -4.24 0.71
C ASN A 65 -11.91 -3.27 0.19
N GLY A 66 -11.79 -2.78 -1.04
CA GLY A 66 -12.82 -1.98 -1.69
C GLY A 66 -13.18 -0.73 -0.89
N SER A 67 -12.41 0.35 -1.03
CA SER A 67 -12.80 1.72 -0.61
C SER A 67 -13.16 1.95 0.86
N HIS A 68 -13.01 0.97 1.75
CA HIS A 68 -13.14 1.17 3.19
C HIS A 68 -11.76 1.22 3.85
N PRO A 69 -11.40 2.34 4.52
CA PRO A 69 -10.13 2.42 5.20
C PRO A 69 -10.06 1.33 6.27
N PRO A 70 -8.93 0.62 6.42
CA PRO A 70 -8.78 -0.34 7.49
C PRO A 70 -8.88 0.44 8.81
N VAL A 71 -10.01 0.28 9.50
CA VAL A 71 -10.24 0.83 10.84
C VAL A 71 -9.02 0.47 11.68
N ARG A 72 -8.25 1.48 12.11
CA ARG A 72 -7.09 1.30 12.98
C ARG A 72 -7.57 0.63 14.27
N LYS A 73 -7.45 -0.69 14.37
CA LYS A 73 -7.42 -1.36 15.67
C LYS A 73 -6.13 -0.91 16.34
N ASN A 74 -6.25 0.13 17.16
CA ASN A 74 -5.17 0.69 17.95
C ASN A 74 -4.79 -0.35 19.01
N SER A 75 -4.03 -1.38 18.63
CA SER A 75 -3.44 -2.32 19.58
C SER A 75 -2.28 -1.61 20.27
N LYS A 76 -2.61 -0.80 21.29
CA LYS A 76 -1.66 -0.49 22.35
C LYS A 76 -1.07 -1.82 22.78
N LYS A 77 0.19 -2.09 22.41
CA LYS A 77 0.95 -3.25 22.88
C LYS A 77 0.90 -3.24 24.40
N LYS A 78 0.07 -4.12 24.99
CA LYS A 78 0.28 -4.59 26.36
C LYS A 78 1.67 -5.25 26.34
N HIS A 79 2.67 -4.54 26.86
CA HIS A 79 3.92 -5.17 27.25
C HIS A 79 3.61 -6.06 28.47
N GLN A 80 3.13 -7.28 28.21
CA GLN A 80 3.26 -8.37 29.18
C GLN A 80 4.70 -8.85 29.08
N VAL A 81 5.61 -8.19 29.80
CA VAL A 81 6.95 -8.73 30.00
C VAL A 81 6.85 -9.74 31.14
N ALA A 82 6.61 -10.99 30.77
CA ALA A 82 6.88 -12.12 31.65
C ALA A 82 8.40 -12.30 31.73
N HIS A 83 9.04 -11.82 32.80
CA HIS A 83 10.39 -12.28 33.16
C HIS A 83 10.35 -13.20 34.38
N ARG A 84 10.78 -14.43 34.09
CA ARG A 84 11.04 -15.57 34.97
C ARG A 84 11.87 -15.20 36.20
N ARG A 85 11.45 -15.81 37.33
CA ARG A 85 12.21 -16.27 38.50
C ARG A 85 13.75 -16.15 38.43
N LYS A 86 14.37 -15.57 39.46
CA LYS A 86 15.56 -16.11 40.14
C LYS A 86 15.52 -15.80 41.65
N ALA A 87 15.91 -16.81 42.42
CA ALA A 87 15.98 -16.85 43.88
C ALA A 87 17.03 -15.89 44.48
N ARG A 88 16.76 -15.41 45.71
CA ARG A 88 17.71 -15.22 46.84
C ARG A 88 17.06 -14.35 47.93
N LYS A 89 16.78 -14.93 49.11
CA LYS A 89 17.55 -14.71 50.34
C LYS A 89 17.15 -15.77 51.37
#